data_AF-A0A1Z8KSJ9-F1
#
_entry.id   AF-A0A1Z8KSJ9-F1
#
_cell.length_a   1.000
_cell.length_b   1.000
_cell.length_c   1.000
_cell.angle_alpha   90.00
_cell.angle_beta   90.00
_cell.angle_gamma   90.00
#
_symmetry.space_group_name_H-M   'P 1'
#
loop_
_entity.id
_entity.type
_entity.pdbx_description
1 polymer ?
#
loop_
_entity_poly.entity_id
_entity_poly.type
_entity_poly.pdbx_seq_one_letter_code
_entity_poly.pdbx_strand_id
1 'polypeptide(L)'
;MENEAANVVAGTIPAFHWVDAAALATLLLSGLLALFRGFTKEFFQVVNVVTALFVSAAAMPYALPFVEEFIPAGWISKAVTGTVIFIIVAAIMALISGQISKAIRKSSLSALDRSLGFAFGLVRGALIICLTYIVLLLVSNPQSVEAAISEARSGNLILLGANTIIQLLPEETVAAIGLDEALEPAKESAGPRPTLDEVKTIDENKPSADEDGKASDSDENGASGQDDDATLLRDGYKEIERKAIEALLDANR
;
A
#
# COMPACT_ATOMS: atom_id res chain seq x y z
N MET A 1 23.51 27.39 -6.56
CA MET A 1 22.14 27.80 -6.18
C MET A 1 21.14 27.59 -7.32
N GLU A 2 21.56 27.54 -8.59
CA GLU A 2 20.68 27.26 -9.74
C GLU A 2 20.17 25.81 -9.85
N ASN A 3 20.84 24.83 -9.22
CA ASN A 3 20.42 23.42 -9.29
C ASN A 3 19.27 23.06 -8.33
N GLU A 4 18.90 23.96 -7.43
CA GLU A 4 17.89 23.69 -6.40
C GLU A 4 16.48 24.04 -6.90
N ALA A 5 16.35 25.11 -7.68
CA ALA A 5 15.06 25.54 -8.24
C ALA A 5 14.55 24.63 -9.37
N ALA A 6 15.44 23.95 -10.11
CA ALA A 6 15.06 23.01 -11.17
C ALA A 6 14.40 21.73 -10.64
N ASN A 7 14.68 21.34 -9.39
CA ASN A 7 14.10 20.15 -8.78
C ASN A 7 12.75 20.43 -8.07
N VAL A 8 12.41 21.71 -7.88
CA VAL A 8 11.18 22.14 -7.17
C VAL A 8 9.97 22.24 -8.11
N VAL A 9 10.18 22.41 -9.42
CA VAL A 9 9.10 22.59 -10.41
C VAL A 9 8.72 21.30 -11.14
N ALA A 10 9.57 20.27 -11.11
CA ALA A 10 9.28 18.96 -11.67
C ALA A 10 8.63 18.04 -10.62
N GLY A 11 7.43 18.41 -10.16
CA GLY A 11 6.49 17.50 -9.49
C GLY A 11 6.06 16.39 -10.46
N THR A 12 6.99 15.51 -10.81
CA THR A 12 6.84 14.43 -11.77
C THR A 12 5.88 13.44 -11.15
N ILE A 13 4.65 13.35 -11.67
CA ILE A 13 3.76 12.29 -11.22
C ILE A 13 4.49 10.97 -11.51
N PRO A 14 4.84 10.16 -10.51
CA PRO A 14 5.69 8.99 -10.72
C PRO A 14 5.08 8.11 -11.83
N ALA A 15 5.93 7.74 -12.78
CA ALA A 15 5.55 6.89 -13.89
C ALA A 15 4.99 5.56 -13.36
N PHE A 16 4.08 4.93 -14.09
CA PHE A 16 3.49 3.66 -13.67
C PHE A 16 4.59 2.61 -13.50
N HIS A 17 4.86 2.25 -12.23
CA HIS A 17 5.97 1.37 -11.87
C HIS A 17 5.54 -0.10 -11.97
N TRP A 18 6.50 -1.03 -12.08
CA TRP A 18 6.19 -2.46 -12.17
C TRP A 18 5.51 -2.98 -10.88
N VAL A 19 5.79 -2.35 -9.74
CA VAL A 19 5.10 -2.63 -8.46
C VAL A 19 3.62 -2.27 -8.55
N ASP A 20 3.27 -1.13 -9.17
CA ASP A 20 1.88 -0.74 -9.37
C ASP A 20 1.15 -1.73 -10.29
N ALA A 21 1.83 -2.20 -11.34
CA ALA A 21 1.31 -3.25 -12.23
C ALA A 21 1.07 -4.57 -11.49
N ALA A 22 2.03 -5.00 -10.66
CA ALA A 22 1.94 -6.22 -9.87
C ALA A 22 0.84 -6.15 -8.80
N ALA A 23 0.75 -5.02 -8.09
CA ALA A 23 -0.29 -4.76 -7.10
C ALA A 23 -1.68 -4.78 -7.74
N LEU A 24 -1.85 -4.06 -8.86
CA LEU A 24 -3.11 -4.02 -9.59
C LEU A 24 -3.50 -5.41 -10.14
N ALA A 25 -2.55 -6.13 -10.73
CA ALA A 25 -2.79 -7.48 -11.23
C ALA A 25 -3.21 -8.43 -10.09
N THR A 26 -2.55 -8.36 -8.94
CA THR A 26 -2.87 -9.19 -7.76
C THR A 26 -4.26 -8.86 -7.21
N LEU A 27 -4.60 -7.57 -7.09
CA LEU A 27 -5.93 -7.12 -6.66
C LEU A 27 -7.02 -7.60 -7.60
N LEU A 28 -6.85 -7.36 -8.90
CA LEU A 28 -7.82 -7.75 -9.91
C LEU A 28 -7.99 -9.26 -9.99
N LEU A 29 -6.90 -10.02 -9.97
CA LEU A 29 -6.95 -11.47 -10.00
C LEU A 29 -7.64 -12.02 -8.75
N SER A 30 -7.30 -11.52 -7.56
CA SER A 30 -7.92 -11.93 -6.31
C SER A 30 -9.42 -11.59 -6.29
N GLY A 31 -9.80 -10.38 -6.69
CA GLY A 31 -11.19 -9.95 -6.80
C GLY A 31 -11.98 -10.81 -7.79
N LEU A 32 -11.44 -11.03 -8.99
CA LEU A 32 -12.12 -11.79 -10.06
C LEU A 32 -12.29 -13.27 -9.70
N LEU A 33 -11.27 -13.89 -9.10
CA LEU A 33 -11.38 -15.26 -8.61
C LEU A 33 -12.43 -15.39 -7.49
N ALA A 34 -12.50 -14.41 -6.58
CA ALA A 34 -13.48 -14.39 -5.51
C ALA A 34 -14.91 -14.09 -6.02
N LEU A 35 -15.06 -13.27 -7.07
CA LEU A 35 -16.33 -13.05 -7.78
C LEU A 35 -16.89 -14.37 -8.32
N PHE A 36 -16.04 -15.23 -8.87
CA PHE A 36 -16.47 -16.54 -9.40
C PHE A 36 -16.80 -17.56 -8.31
N ARG A 37 -16.08 -17.54 -7.18
CA ARG A 37 -16.32 -18.47 -6.06
C ARG A 37 -17.50 -18.05 -5.18
N GLY A 38 -17.71 -16.74 -5.01
CA GLY A 38 -18.72 -16.14 -4.13
C GLY A 38 -18.21 -15.92 -2.70
N PHE A 39 -18.75 -14.90 -2.02
CA PHE A 39 -18.39 -14.51 -0.66
C PHE A 39 -18.51 -15.65 0.33
N THR A 40 -19.63 -16.38 0.31
CA THR A 40 -19.89 -17.47 1.25
C THR A 40 -18.75 -18.49 1.24
N LYS A 41 -18.25 -18.85 0.04
CA LYS A 41 -17.14 -19.81 -0.09
C LYS A 41 -15.84 -19.27 0.49
N GLU A 42 -15.53 -18.01 0.22
CA GLU A 42 -14.32 -17.36 0.73
C GLU A 42 -14.38 -17.13 2.25
N PHE A 43 -15.54 -16.75 2.79
CA PHE A 43 -15.76 -16.60 4.23
C PHE A 43 -15.55 -17.92 4.98
N PHE A 44 -16.17 -19.01 4.52
CA PHE A 44 -15.96 -20.34 5.13
C PHE A 44 -14.52 -20.81 4.99
N GLN A 45 -13.78 -20.42 3.93
CA GLN A 45 -12.36 -20.73 3.82
C GLN A 45 -11.54 -20.05 4.92
N VAL A 46 -11.78 -18.77 5.20
CA VAL A 46 -11.07 -18.05 6.27
C VAL A 46 -11.45 -18.59 7.65
N VAL A 47 -12.74 -18.80 7.91
CA VAL A 47 -13.21 -19.40 9.18
C VAL A 47 -12.58 -20.77 9.41
N ASN A 48 -12.48 -21.60 8.36
CA ASN A 48 -11.87 -22.91 8.47
C ASN A 48 -10.40 -22.82 8.90
N VAL A 49 -9.60 -21.97 8.24
CA VAL A 49 -8.17 -21.81 8.56
C VAL A 49 -7.98 -21.25 9.96
N VAL A 50 -8.73 -20.21 10.35
CA VAL A 50 -8.62 -19.61 11.68
C VAL A 50 -8.99 -20.63 12.77
N THR A 51 -10.08 -21.37 12.57
CA THR A 51 -10.51 -22.41 13.51
C THR A 51 -9.47 -23.54 13.61
N ALA A 52 -8.93 -23.98 12.47
CA ALA A 52 -7.92 -25.02 12.44
C ALA A 52 -6.62 -24.59 13.12
N LEU A 53 -6.18 -23.34 12.94
CA LEU A 53 -5.02 -22.78 13.64
C LEU A 53 -5.26 -22.72 15.14
N PHE A 54 -6.40 -22.19 15.57
CA PHE A 54 -6.73 -22.06 16.99
C PHE A 54 -6.80 -23.43 17.69
N VAL A 55 -7.50 -24.39 17.09
CA VAL A 55 -7.62 -25.74 17.64
C VAL A 55 -6.27 -26.47 17.61
N SER A 56 -5.47 -26.30 16.55
CA SER A 56 -4.13 -26.90 16.47
C SER A 56 -3.21 -26.36 17.56
N ALA A 57 -3.19 -25.05 17.79
CA ALA A 57 -2.43 -24.45 18.87
C ALA A 57 -2.89 -24.94 20.25
N ALA A 58 -4.20 -25.03 20.49
CA ALA A 58 -4.75 -25.53 21.74
C ALA A 58 -4.47 -27.04 21.98
N ALA A 59 -4.41 -27.83 20.92
CA ALA A 59 -4.15 -29.28 20.97
C ALA A 59 -2.65 -29.62 21.05
N MET A 60 -1.77 -28.67 20.70
CA MET A 60 -0.32 -28.86 20.67
C MET A 60 0.28 -29.45 21.97
N PRO A 61 0.00 -28.94 23.19
CA PRO A 61 0.60 -29.49 24.41
C PRO A 61 0.17 -30.93 24.71
N TYR A 62 -1.01 -31.35 24.22
CA TYR A 62 -1.51 -32.72 24.43
C TYR A 62 -0.96 -33.69 23.40
N ALA A 63 -0.75 -33.24 22.16
CA ALA A 63 -0.34 -34.09 21.06
C ALA A 63 1.19 -34.23 20.93
N LEU A 64 1.95 -33.20 21.36
CA LEU A 64 3.40 -33.16 21.20
C LEU A 64 4.14 -34.36 21.85
N PRO A 65 3.79 -34.82 23.07
CA PRO A 65 4.49 -35.95 23.70
C PRO A 65 4.40 -37.24 22.88
N PHE A 66 3.28 -37.47 22.19
CA PHE A 66 3.10 -38.65 21.35
C PHE A 66 3.98 -38.61 20.10
N VAL A 67 4.26 -37.42 19.54
CA VAL A 67 5.10 -37.27 18.35
C VAL A 67 6.58 -37.30 18.72
N GLU A 68 6.95 -36.74 19.89
CA GLU A 68 8.31 -36.78 20.40
C GLU A 68 8.82 -38.21 20.65
N GLU A 69 7.93 -39.18 20.90
CA GLU A 69 8.28 -40.61 20.99
C GLU A 69 8.84 -41.16 19.67
N PHE A 70 8.38 -40.65 18.53
CA PHE A 70 8.82 -41.09 17.20
C PHE A 70 9.90 -40.18 16.60
N ILE A 71 9.84 -38.87 16.87
CA ILE A 71 10.74 -37.86 16.31
C ILE A 71 11.30 -36.98 17.44
N PRO A 72 12.47 -37.33 18.01
CA PRO A 72 13.04 -36.59 19.15
C PRO A 72 13.68 -35.24 18.77
N ALA A 73 13.64 -34.83 17.51
CA ALA A 73 14.11 -33.52 17.08
C ALA A 73 13.10 -32.43 17.45
N GLY A 74 13.29 -31.74 18.58
CA GLY A 74 12.28 -30.87 19.20
C GLY A 74 11.60 -29.84 18.28
N TRP A 75 12.32 -29.17 17.37
CA TRP A 75 11.69 -28.23 16.43
C TRP A 75 10.88 -28.93 15.33
N ILE A 76 11.38 -30.08 14.84
CA ILE A 76 10.70 -30.91 13.84
C ILE A 76 9.44 -31.52 14.44
N SER A 77 9.51 -32.02 15.67
CA SER A 77 8.35 -32.59 16.37
C SER A 77 7.23 -31.57 16.52
N LYS A 78 7.56 -30.34 16.96
CA LYS A 78 6.59 -29.25 17.06
C LYS A 78 5.96 -28.90 15.71
N ALA A 79 6.79 -28.75 14.67
CA ALA A 79 6.32 -28.44 13.33
C ALA A 79 5.40 -29.54 12.77
N VAL A 80 5.80 -30.81 12.90
CA VAL A 80 5.02 -31.97 12.44
C VAL A 80 3.71 -32.09 13.22
N THR A 81 3.76 -31.99 14.54
CA THR A 81 2.58 -32.06 15.41
C THR A 81 1.55 -31.01 15.02
N GLY A 82 1.96 -29.73 14.95
CA GLY A 82 1.05 -28.64 14.59
C GLY A 82 0.49 -28.80 13.18
N THR A 83 1.31 -29.22 12.22
CA THR A 83 0.89 -29.44 10.82
C THR A 83 -0.14 -30.57 10.70
N VAL A 84 0.11 -31.70 11.35
CA VAL A 84 -0.80 -32.86 11.29
C VAL A 84 -2.15 -32.52 11.90
N ILE A 85 -2.17 -31.90 13.08
CA ILE A 85 -3.42 -31.50 13.74
C ILE A 85 -4.16 -30.46 12.89
N PHE A 86 -3.44 -29.46 12.36
CA PHE A 86 -4.02 -28.45 11.50
C PHE A 86 -4.72 -29.07 10.29
N ILE A 87 -4.07 -30.02 9.58
CA ILE A 87 -4.65 -30.69 8.43
C ILE A 87 -5.89 -31.49 8.82
N ILE A 88 -5.85 -32.23 9.93
CA ILE A 88 -6.98 -33.03 10.42
C ILE A 88 -8.18 -32.12 10.72
N VAL A 89 -7.97 -31.04 11.48
CA VAL A 89 -9.04 -30.10 11.84
C VAL A 89 -9.58 -29.39 10.60
N ALA A 90 -8.69 -28.91 9.72
CA ALA A 90 -9.08 -28.23 8.49
C ALA A 90 -9.90 -29.15 7.56
N ALA A 91 -9.57 -30.44 7.51
CA ALA A 91 -10.34 -31.43 6.76
C ALA A 91 -11.74 -31.63 7.35
N ILE A 92 -11.85 -31.80 8.67
CA ILE A 92 -13.14 -31.95 9.36
C ILE A 92 -14.02 -30.71 9.12
N MET A 93 -13.47 -29.51 9.32
CA MET A 93 -14.18 -28.25 9.13
C MET A 93 -14.56 -27.99 7.66
N ALA A 94 -13.74 -28.43 6.70
CA ALA A 94 -14.08 -28.38 5.28
C ALA A 94 -15.29 -29.25 4.95
N LEU A 95 -15.40 -30.45 5.53
CA LEU A 95 -16.55 -31.33 5.35
C LEU A 95 -17.83 -30.68 5.89
N ILE A 96 -17.77 -30.09 7.08
CA ILE A 96 -18.90 -29.37 7.72
C ILE A 96 -19.33 -28.17 6.86
N SER A 97 -18.38 -27.32 6.49
CA SER A 97 -18.62 -26.11 5.67
C SER A 97 -19.21 -26.45 4.30
N GLY A 98 -18.83 -27.60 3.74
CA GLY A 98 -19.37 -28.12 2.49
C GLY A 98 -20.87 -28.38 2.55
N GLN A 99 -21.39 -28.89 3.68
CA GLN A 99 -22.82 -29.14 3.87
C GLN A 99 -23.60 -27.83 4.04
N ILE A 100 -23.07 -26.91 4.84
CA ILE A 100 -23.69 -25.59 5.10
C ILE A 100 -23.77 -24.76 3.81
N SER A 101 -22.71 -24.80 3.00
CA SER A 101 -22.68 -24.14 1.68
C SER A 101 -23.80 -24.61 0.74
N LYS A 102 -24.20 -25.89 0.82
CA LYS A 102 -25.28 -26.44 -0.02
C LYS A 102 -26.66 -25.96 0.44
N ALA A 103 -26.85 -25.75 1.74
CA ALA A 103 -28.09 -25.24 2.31
C ALA A 103 -28.35 -23.77 1.90
N ILE A 104 -27.31 -22.92 1.91
CA ILE A 104 -27.42 -21.48 1.63
C ILE A 104 -27.66 -21.19 0.13
N ARG A 105 -27.17 -22.04 -0.77
CA ARG A 105 -27.28 -21.86 -2.23
C ARG A 105 -28.70 -21.94 -2.81
N LYS A 106 -29.71 -22.30 -2.03
CA LYS A 106 -31.11 -22.35 -2.49
C LYS A 106 -31.80 -20.98 -2.61
N SER A 107 -31.15 -19.87 -2.27
CA SER A 107 -31.75 -18.53 -2.32
C SER A 107 -31.37 -17.73 -3.58
N SER A 108 -32.26 -16.83 -4.01
CA SER A 108 -32.11 -15.92 -5.16
C SER A 108 -30.98 -14.87 -5.02
N LEU A 109 -30.20 -14.91 -3.93
CA LEU A 109 -29.17 -13.92 -3.60
C LEU A 109 -27.79 -14.20 -4.22
N SER A 110 -27.70 -15.11 -5.20
CA SER A 110 -26.41 -15.49 -5.77
C SER A 110 -25.66 -14.32 -6.43
N ALA A 111 -26.34 -13.31 -6.97
CA ALA A 111 -25.67 -12.13 -7.52
C ALA A 111 -25.02 -11.27 -6.43
N LEU A 112 -25.72 -11.09 -5.30
CA LEU A 112 -25.21 -10.35 -4.15
C LEU A 112 -24.00 -11.07 -3.52
N ASP A 113 -24.08 -12.39 -3.34
CA ASP A 113 -22.97 -13.21 -2.82
C ASP A 113 -21.70 -13.10 -3.69
N ARG A 114 -21.85 -13.00 -5.01
CA ARG A 114 -20.70 -12.79 -5.92
C ARG A 114 -20.12 -11.39 -5.75
N SER A 115 -20.94 -10.35 -5.70
CA SER A 115 -20.46 -8.96 -5.53
C SER A 115 -19.74 -8.74 -4.20
N LEU A 116 -20.25 -9.32 -3.11
CA LEU A 116 -19.56 -9.36 -1.81
C LEU A 116 -18.27 -10.18 -1.90
N GLY A 117 -18.26 -11.24 -2.71
CA GLY A 117 -17.09 -12.07 -2.97
C GLY A 117 -15.99 -11.25 -3.64
N PHE A 118 -16.33 -10.43 -4.63
CA PHE A 118 -15.39 -9.51 -5.26
C PHE A 118 -14.79 -8.53 -4.25
N ALA A 119 -15.62 -7.86 -3.44
CA ALA A 119 -15.14 -6.93 -2.41
C ALA A 119 -14.21 -7.61 -1.39
N PHE A 120 -14.60 -8.80 -0.92
CA PHE A 120 -13.76 -9.61 -0.04
C PHE A 120 -12.45 -10.03 -0.70
N GLY A 121 -12.49 -10.40 -1.99
CA GLY A 121 -11.33 -10.72 -2.80
C GLY A 121 -10.36 -9.55 -2.96
N LEU A 122 -10.86 -8.31 -3.06
CA LEU A 122 -10.01 -7.12 -3.07
C LEU A 122 -9.31 -6.91 -1.73
N VAL A 123 -10.02 -7.04 -0.61
CA VAL A 123 -9.42 -6.95 0.74
C VAL A 123 -8.34 -8.02 0.90
N ARG A 124 -8.64 -9.26 0.51
CA ARG A 124 -7.66 -10.36 0.51
C ARG A 124 -6.46 -10.07 -0.39
N GLY A 125 -6.69 -9.50 -1.57
CA GLY A 125 -5.64 -9.10 -2.50
C GLY A 125 -4.70 -8.06 -1.88
N ALA A 126 -5.26 -7.04 -1.23
CA ALA A 126 -4.50 -6.03 -0.49
C ALA A 126 -3.68 -6.65 0.64
N LEU A 127 -4.26 -7.59 1.41
CA LEU A 127 -3.54 -8.32 2.44
C LEU A 127 -2.36 -9.13 1.87
N ILE A 128 -2.55 -9.81 0.73
CA ILE A 128 -1.49 -10.57 0.06
C ILE A 128 -0.35 -9.65 -0.38
N ILE A 129 -0.65 -8.47 -0.92
CA ILE A 129 0.36 -7.49 -1.34
C ILE A 129 1.20 -7.03 -0.13
N CYS A 130 0.54 -6.67 0.98
CA CYS A 130 1.23 -6.24 2.20
C CYS A 130 2.08 -7.38 2.79
N LEU A 131 1.54 -8.60 2.83
CA LEU A 131 2.28 -9.76 3.32
C LEU A 131 3.47 -10.09 2.41
N THR A 132 3.33 -9.90 1.10
CA THR A 132 4.43 -10.08 0.14
C THR A 132 5.55 -9.07 0.40
N TYR A 133 5.21 -7.80 0.66
CA TYR A 133 6.20 -6.80 1.07
C TYR A 133 6.96 -7.21 2.33
N ILE A 134 6.24 -7.65 3.38
CA ILE A 134 6.85 -8.14 4.64
C ILE A 134 7.79 -9.31 4.36
N VAL A 135 7.36 -10.29 3.56
CA VAL A 135 8.21 -11.44 3.19
C VAL A 135 9.43 -11.00 2.38
N LEU A 136 9.30 -10.03 1.48
CA LEU A 136 10.42 -9.50 0.71
C LEU A 136 11.46 -8.80 1.61
N LEU A 137 11.03 -8.09 2.65
CA LEU A 137 11.94 -7.54 3.65
C LEU A 137 12.73 -8.62 4.38
N LEU A 138 12.11 -9.77 4.67
CA LEU A 138 12.75 -10.88 5.37
C LEU A 138 13.71 -11.70 4.50
N VAL A 139 13.45 -11.78 3.19
CA VAL A 139 14.19 -12.68 2.27
C VAL A 139 15.20 -11.92 1.40
N SER A 140 14.96 -10.64 1.12
CA SER A 140 15.76 -9.81 0.21
C SER A 140 16.47 -8.67 0.94
N ASN A 141 17.32 -7.91 0.23
CA ASN A 141 17.96 -6.72 0.80
C ASN A 141 16.91 -5.62 1.06
N PRO A 142 16.70 -5.17 2.31
CA PRO A 142 15.65 -4.21 2.63
C PRO A 142 15.76 -2.86 1.90
N GLN A 143 16.98 -2.36 1.64
CA GLN A 143 17.17 -1.10 0.92
C GLN A 143 16.67 -1.18 -0.53
N SER A 144 16.87 -2.33 -1.18
CA SER A 144 16.39 -2.55 -2.54
C SER A 144 14.87 -2.66 -2.62
N VAL A 145 14.25 -3.24 -1.59
CA VAL A 145 12.79 -3.35 -1.48
C VAL A 145 12.19 -1.97 -1.25
N GLU A 146 12.75 -1.19 -0.32
CA GLU A 146 12.26 0.15 -0.03
C GLU A 146 12.42 1.11 -1.23
N ALA A 147 13.53 1.03 -1.96
CA ALA A 147 13.69 1.77 -3.21
C ALA A 147 12.57 1.46 -4.22
N ALA A 148 12.29 0.18 -4.46
CA ALA A 148 11.24 -0.26 -5.39
C ALA A 148 9.83 0.18 -4.96
N ILE A 149 9.57 0.27 -3.65
CA ILE A 149 8.27 0.70 -3.11
C ILE A 149 8.15 2.23 -3.12
N SER A 150 9.23 2.97 -2.84
CA SER A 150 9.25 4.44 -2.82
C SER A 150 8.95 5.06 -4.19
N GLU A 151 9.34 4.37 -5.27
CA GLU A 151 9.06 4.79 -6.65
C GLU A 151 7.60 4.52 -7.08
N ALA A 152 6.89 3.64 -6.36
CA ALA A 152 5.55 3.20 -6.73
C ALA A 152 4.46 4.11 -6.13
N ARG A 153 3.40 4.41 -6.90
CA ARG A 153 2.25 5.18 -6.37
C ARG A 153 1.53 4.45 -5.25
N SER A 154 1.46 3.12 -5.36
CA SER A 154 0.87 2.25 -4.36
C SER A 154 1.73 2.11 -3.09
N GLY A 155 2.97 2.61 -3.08
CA GLY A 155 3.92 2.40 -2.00
C GLY A 155 3.40 2.83 -0.63
N ASN A 156 2.80 4.02 -0.53
CA ASN A 156 2.22 4.51 0.73
C ASN A 156 1.09 3.62 1.26
N LEU A 157 0.26 3.05 0.37
CA LEU A 157 -0.83 2.14 0.78
C LEU A 157 -0.27 0.80 1.27
N ILE A 158 0.75 0.28 0.60
CA ILE A 158 1.43 -0.96 0.98
C ILE A 158 2.10 -0.78 2.34
N LEU A 159 2.81 0.33 2.55
CA LEU A 159 3.49 0.65 3.81
C LEU A 159 2.50 0.83 4.96
N LEU A 160 1.40 1.55 4.74
CA LEU A 160 0.33 1.69 5.74
C LEU A 160 -0.28 0.32 6.10
N GLY A 161 -0.61 -0.48 5.09
CA GLY A 161 -1.21 -1.80 5.29
C GLY A 161 -0.25 -2.77 5.99
N ALA A 162 1.01 -2.81 5.58
CA ALA A 162 2.05 -3.63 6.20
C ALA A 162 2.27 -3.22 7.66
N ASN A 163 2.40 -1.92 7.94
CA ASN A 163 2.55 -1.42 9.31
C ASN A 163 1.34 -1.79 10.18
N THR A 164 0.12 -1.72 9.63
CA THR A 164 -1.09 -2.16 10.34
C THR A 164 -1.04 -3.65 10.68
N ILE A 165 -0.58 -4.50 9.76
CA ILE A 165 -0.41 -5.94 10.01
C ILE A 165 0.63 -6.18 11.09
N ILE A 166 1.77 -5.47 11.04
CA ILE A 166 2.87 -5.63 11.99
C ILE A 166 2.43 -5.27 13.41
N GLN A 167 1.64 -4.23 13.58
CA GLN A 167 1.11 -3.83 14.89
C GLN A 167 0.13 -4.84 15.50
N LEU A 168 -0.45 -5.73 14.70
CA LEU A 168 -1.31 -6.81 15.18
C LEU A 168 -0.52 -8.05 15.61
N LEU A 169 0.76 -8.14 15.24
CA LEU A 169 1.63 -9.24 15.64
C LEU A 169 2.14 -9.03 17.07
N PRO A 170 2.15 -10.07 17.91
CA PRO A 170 2.87 -10.04 19.17
C PRO A 170 4.36 -9.73 18.96
N GLU A 171 4.96 -8.91 19.83
CA GLU A 171 6.38 -8.52 19.75
C GLU A 171 7.31 -9.75 19.70
N GLU A 172 6.98 -10.80 20.44
CA GLU A 172 7.66 -12.09 20.42
C GLU A 172 7.73 -12.72 19.02
N THR A 173 6.68 -12.55 18.20
CA THR A 173 6.64 -13.09 16.83
C THR A 173 7.49 -12.25 15.90
N VAL A 174 7.43 -10.92 16.03
CA VAL A 174 8.23 -9.98 15.22
C VAL A 174 9.72 -10.24 15.43
N ALA A 175 10.15 -10.38 16.68
CA ALA A 175 11.53 -10.72 17.03
C ALA A 175 11.91 -12.14 16.59
N ALA A 176 11.02 -13.13 16.75
CA ALA A 176 11.31 -14.52 16.39
C ALA A 176 11.55 -14.71 14.87
N ILE A 177 10.91 -13.91 14.03
CA ILE A 177 11.10 -13.96 12.56
C ILE A 177 12.14 -12.95 12.05
N GLY A 178 12.77 -12.16 12.94
CA GLY A 178 13.77 -11.15 12.59
C GLY A 178 13.21 -9.96 11.79
N LEU A 179 11.92 -9.67 11.96
CA LEU A 179 11.25 -8.60 11.22
C LEU A 179 11.62 -7.21 11.76
N ASP A 180 11.99 -7.10 13.03
CA ASP A 180 12.52 -5.88 13.64
C ASP A 180 13.77 -5.37 12.91
N GLU A 181 14.76 -6.24 12.70
CA GLU A 181 15.99 -5.93 11.96
C GLU A 181 15.70 -5.54 10.50
N ALA A 182 14.76 -6.25 9.86
CA ALA A 182 14.38 -5.98 8.47
C ALA A 182 13.65 -4.64 8.28
N LEU A 183 13.05 -4.10 9.34
CA LEU A 183 12.33 -2.82 9.32
C LEU A 183 13.21 -1.61 9.64
N GLU A 184 14.36 -1.77 10.31
CA GLU A 184 15.30 -0.68 10.62
C GLU A 184 15.66 0.20 9.39
N PRO A 185 16.12 -0.36 8.25
CA PRO A 185 16.43 0.44 7.05
C PRO A 185 15.19 1.08 6.41
N ALA A 186 14.00 0.48 6.59
CA ALA A 186 12.75 1.05 6.10
C ALA A 186 12.28 2.23 6.96
N LYS A 187 12.55 2.22 8.29
CA LYS A 187 12.27 3.35 9.18
C LYS A 187 13.17 4.56 8.89
N GLU A 188 14.43 4.33 8.52
CA GLU A 188 15.38 5.40 8.20
C GLU A 188 15.11 6.03 6.83
N SER A 189 14.70 5.22 5.85
CA SER A 189 14.34 5.67 4.50
C SER A 189 12.96 6.34 4.46
N ALA A 190 12.05 5.95 5.36
CA ALA A 190 10.78 6.62 5.59
C ALA A 190 10.95 7.81 6.53
N GLY A 191 11.46 8.94 6.01
CA GLY A 191 11.42 10.23 6.72
C GLY A 191 10.02 10.53 7.30
N PRO A 192 9.90 11.46 8.28
CA PRO A 192 8.65 11.72 8.99
C PRO A 192 7.53 12.01 7.98
N ARG A 193 6.60 11.07 7.84
CA ARG A 193 5.48 11.20 6.91
C ARG A 193 4.37 12.00 7.58
N PRO A 194 3.72 12.91 6.84
CA PRO A 194 2.68 13.78 7.38
C PRO A 194 1.59 12.93 8.01
N THR A 195 1.30 13.19 9.29
CA THR A 195 0.18 12.58 9.98
C THR A 195 -1.12 13.04 9.34
N LEU A 196 -2.22 12.32 9.57
CA LEU A 196 -3.55 12.70 9.07
C LEU A 196 -3.98 14.14 9.46
N ASP A 197 -3.32 14.71 10.48
CA ASP A 197 -3.47 16.11 10.89
C ASP A 197 -2.87 17.11 9.88
N GLU A 198 -1.82 16.74 9.15
CA GLU A 198 -1.10 17.62 8.20
C GLU A 198 -1.72 17.60 6.80
N VAL A 199 -2.44 16.53 6.43
CA VAL A 199 -3.24 16.49 5.18
C VAL A 199 -4.46 17.42 5.27
N LYS A 200 -4.97 17.64 6.49
CA LYS A 200 -6.12 18.53 6.71
C LYS A 200 -5.75 20.01 6.60
N THR A 201 -4.49 20.37 6.90
CA THR A 201 -4.00 21.76 6.79
C THR A 201 -3.65 22.19 5.37
N ILE A 202 -3.48 21.26 4.42
CA ILE A 202 -3.17 21.59 3.02
C ILE A 202 -4.41 22.12 2.28
N ASP A 203 -5.63 21.72 2.68
CA ASP A 203 -6.88 22.23 2.11
C ASP A 203 -7.29 23.62 2.69
N GLU A 204 -6.67 24.04 3.79
CA GLU A 204 -7.02 25.30 4.47
C GLU A 204 -6.15 26.51 4.07
N ASN A 205 -5.03 26.30 3.35
CA ASN A 205 -4.20 27.41 2.86
C ASN A 205 -4.58 27.80 1.42
N LYS A 206 -5.83 28.24 1.24
CA LYS A 206 -6.14 29.22 0.21
C LYS A 206 -5.49 30.53 0.67
N PRO A 207 -4.71 31.26 -0.15
CA PRO A 207 -4.17 32.56 0.28
C PRO A 207 -5.37 33.48 0.52
N SER A 208 -5.72 33.69 1.79
CA SER A 208 -6.56 34.79 2.20
C SER A 208 -5.76 36.05 1.96
N ALA A 209 -6.32 36.92 1.11
CA ALA A 209 -5.92 38.30 1.05
C ALA A 209 -6.08 38.88 2.45
N ASP A 210 -4.98 39.37 3.03
CA ASP A 210 -5.05 40.31 4.13
C ASP A 210 -4.19 41.52 3.79
N GLU A 211 -4.89 42.64 3.84
CA GLU A 211 -4.48 44.00 3.64
C GLU A 211 -3.45 44.41 4.68
N ASP A 212 -2.40 45.11 4.26
CA ASP A 212 -1.84 46.18 5.08
C ASP A 212 -1.27 47.28 4.18
N GLY A 213 -1.95 48.41 4.22
CA GLY A 213 -1.68 49.55 3.36
C GLY A 213 -0.43 50.33 3.77
N LYS A 214 0.24 50.91 2.76
CA LYS A 214 0.81 52.24 2.92
C LYS A 214 0.78 53.01 1.61
N ALA A 215 0.08 54.13 1.67
CA ALA A 215 -0.19 55.08 0.61
C ALA A 215 1.07 55.73 0.03
N SER A 216 1.03 56.04 -1.27
CA SER A 216 1.48 57.33 -1.78
C SER A 216 0.76 57.67 -3.08
N ASP A 217 0.19 58.88 -3.10
CA ASP A 217 -0.46 59.61 -4.19
C ASP A 217 0.27 59.51 -5.54
N SER A 218 -0.45 59.45 -6.67
CA SER A 218 -0.94 60.63 -7.42
C SER A 218 -1.46 60.25 -8.81
N ASP A 219 -2.64 60.79 -9.10
CA ASP A 219 -3.11 61.36 -10.37
C ASP A 219 -3.51 60.48 -11.59
N GLU A 220 -4.80 60.65 -11.90
CA GLU A 220 -5.39 60.92 -13.22
C GLU A 220 -5.64 59.79 -14.25
N ASN A 221 -6.94 59.46 -14.33
CA ASN A 221 -7.78 59.60 -15.53
C ASN A 221 -7.84 58.41 -16.53
N GLY A 222 -9.00 57.75 -16.53
CA GLY A 222 -9.84 57.61 -17.72
C GLY A 222 -9.40 56.71 -18.88
N ALA A 223 -10.14 55.60 -19.01
CA ALA A 223 -10.61 54.97 -20.24
C ALA A 223 -9.78 53.85 -20.91
N SER A 224 -10.43 52.67 -20.95
CA SER A 224 -10.49 51.68 -22.04
C SER A 224 -9.19 51.10 -22.61
N GLY A 225 -9.06 49.77 -22.55
CA GLY A 225 -8.19 49.03 -23.46
C GLY A 225 -7.75 47.69 -22.90
N GLN A 226 -8.52 46.63 -23.15
CA GLN A 226 -8.26 45.27 -22.70
C GLN A 226 -7.16 44.55 -23.54
N ASP A 227 -6.17 45.31 -24.03
CA ASP A 227 -5.21 44.87 -25.07
C ASP A 227 -3.73 44.89 -24.60
N ASP A 228 -3.47 45.39 -23.38
CA ASP A 228 -2.11 45.71 -22.93
C ASP A 228 -1.36 44.48 -22.36
N ASP A 229 -2.09 43.53 -21.76
CA ASP A 229 -1.51 42.38 -21.06
C ASP A 229 -0.91 41.35 -22.05
N ALA A 230 -1.57 41.16 -23.20
CA ALA A 230 -1.06 40.28 -24.25
C ALA A 230 0.20 40.84 -24.93
N THR A 231 0.37 42.16 -24.95
CA THR A 231 1.52 42.82 -25.56
C THR A 231 2.75 42.74 -24.64
N LEU A 232 2.56 42.91 -23.33
CA LEU A 232 3.62 42.75 -22.32
C LEU A 232 4.12 41.30 -22.20
N LEU A 233 3.23 40.32 -22.29
CA LEU A 233 3.62 38.90 -22.28
C LEU A 233 4.35 38.49 -23.56
N ARG A 234 3.95 39.04 -24.72
CA ARG A 234 4.60 38.74 -26.00
C ARG A 234 6.00 39.33 -26.08
N ASP A 235 6.20 40.54 -25.56
CA ASP A 235 7.49 41.21 -25.58
C ASP A 235 8.44 40.60 -24.53
N GLY A 236 7.91 40.19 -23.37
CA GLY A 236 8.67 39.39 -22.39
C GLY A 236 9.14 38.04 -22.94
N TYR A 237 8.29 37.34 -23.71
CA TYR A 237 8.67 36.07 -24.33
C TYR A 237 9.78 36.23 -25.38
N LYS A 238 9.71 37.28 -26.21
CA LYS A 238 10.75 37.57 -27.23
C LYS A 238 12.10 37.94 -26.60
N GLU A 239 12.08 38.61 -25.45
CA GLU A 239 13.30 38.96 -24.72
C GLU A 239 13.98 37.72 -24.13
N ILE A 240 13.20 36.76 -23.64
CA ILE A 240 13.70 35.47 -23.13
C ILE A 240 14.27 34.62 -24.27
N GLU A 241 13.59 34.59 -25.42
CA GLU A 241 14.05 33.86 -26.60
C GLU A 241 15.36 34.43 -27.16
N ARG A 242 15.51 35.76 -27.20
CA ARG A 242 16.78 36.42 -27.57
C ARG A 242 17.92 36.03 -26.64
N LYS A 243 17.71 36.10 -25.33
CA LYS A 243 18.74 35.75 -24.34
C LYS A 243 19.12 34.27 -24.40
N ALA A 244 18.15 33.39 -24.66
CA ALA A 244 18.41 31.97 -24.85
C ALA A 244 19.25 31.70 -26.11
N ILE A 245 18.98 32.39 -27.22
CA ILE A 245 19.74 32.24 -28.46
C ILE A 245 21.17 32.81 -28.32
N GLU A 246 21.34 33.94 -27.64
CA GLU A 246 22.67 34.50 -27.36
C GLU A 246 23.51 33.58 -26.45
N ALA A 247 22.89 32.98 -25.43
CA ALA A 247 23.55 32.01 -24.56
C ALA A 247 23.98 30.72 -25.30
N LEU A 248 23.19 30.29 -26.30
CA LEU A 248 23.53 29.14 -27.14
C LEU A 248 24.66 29.44 -28.15
N LEU A 249 24.77 30.69 -28.61
CA LEU A 249 25.83 31.14 -29.51
C LEU A 249 27.17 31.29 -28.79
N ASP A 250 27.16 31.77 -27.54
CA ASP A 250 28.37 31.87 -26.71
C ASP A 250 28.87 30.51 -26.22
N ALA A 251 27.98 29.52 -26.07
CA ALA A 251 28.36 28.17 -25.66
C ALA A 251 29.02 27.33 -26.78
N ASN A 252 29.00 27.79 -28.03
CA ASN A 252 29.51 27.04 -29.19
C ASN A 252 30.62 27.78 -29.97
N ARG A 253 31.24 28.78 -29.34
CA ARG A 253 32.41 29.52 -29.85
C ARG A 253 33.65 29.19 -29.03
#